data_AF-A0A077RYJ5-F1
#
_entry.id   AF-A0A077RYJ5-F1
#
_cell.length_a   1.000
_cell.length_b   1.000
_cell.length_c   1.000
_cell.angle_alpha   90.00
_cell.angle_beta   90.00
_cell.angle_gamma   90.00
#
_symmetry.space_group_name_H-M   'P 1'
#
loop_
_entity.id
_entity.type
_entity.pdbx_description
1 polymer ?
#
loop_
_entity_poly.entity_id
_entity_poly.type
_entity_poly.pdbx_seq_one_letter_code
_entity_poly.pdbx_strand_id
1 'polypeptide(L)'
;MGAAHCSHGRPLLLAWRRLHHIFLAAILFLLHHDAVWEIDLRQRIHVDWEVPVPLHGVEDGSQQLHFRLVVGEDDDLIHLVRFVRRLVLIIFTGLVVRGLVVPFSVEDPDYQGLELETMSPCEKHGKASERLVAFEGTDTGRRFLACAEPEGQNCGFVEWVDHQWPPTMQNALLKLWAMVEDSKSARVNDNLESSFTIHHLTEEKNKLEANYDKLVQDVHELMSFQEDRVVDFRYLQDNLTYQQQCRSELLADMKAQMAKKDAEFEKLKQNYEVLLNLTRAQATVIQNLKLKHIKDKQLFSEDKMNLELKNAELTKSEEKLTQEKLELKLQIAELMKAEEKLKEKIKGIQAILEK
;
A
#
# COMPACT_ATOMS: atom_id res chain seq x y z
N MET A 1 -64.47 -60.10 -28.82
CA MET A 1 -65.05 -59.50 -27.59
C MET A 1 -63.94 -59.47 -26.54
N GLY A 2 -63.53 -58.37 -25.91
CA GLY A 2 -63.99 -57.00 -25.97
C GLY A 2 -62.82 -56.00 -25.82
N ALA A 3 -63.09 -54.75 -26.16
CA ALA A 3 -62.15 -53.63 -26.13
C ALA A 3 -61.93 -53.13 -24.69
N ALA A 4 -60.68 -52.98 -24.28
CA ALA A 4 -60.30 -52.29 -23.04
C ALA A 4 -60.06 -50.80 -23.35
N HIS A 5 -61.01 -49.95 -22.94
CA HIS A 5 -60.85 -48.49 -22.94
C HIS A 5 -59.82 -48.08 -21.87
N CYS A 6 -58.72 -47.46 -22.30
CA CYS A 6 -57.72 -46.87 -21.42
C CYS A 6 -58.19 -45.48 -20.95
N SER A 7 -58.37 -45.29 -19.65
CA SER A 7 -58.87 -44.04 -19.04
C SER A 7 -57.73 -43.18 -18.49
N HIS A 8 -56.98 -42.49 -19.37
CA HIS A 8 -55.94 -41.54 -19.00
C HIS A 8 -56.50 -40.10 -18.87
N GLY A 9 -57.35 -39.84 -17.88
CA GLY A 9 -57.96 -38.51 -17.70
C GLY A 9 -58.32 -38.09 -16.26
N ARG A 10 -57.95 -38.87 -15.24
CA ARG A 10 -58.30 -38.57 -13.84
C ARG A 10 -57.20 -37.96 -12.94
N PRO A 11 -55.89 -38.03 -13.23
CA PRO A 11 -54.88 -37.43 -12.34
C PRO A 11 -54.84 -35.90 -12.36
N LEU A 12 -55.06 -35.28 -13.52
CA LEU A 12 -54.97 -33.82 -13.71
C LEU A 12 -56.13 -33.04 -13.07
N LEU A 13 -57.34 -33.60 -13.08
CA LEU A 13 -58.53 -32.99 -12.44
C LEU A 13 -58.45 -33.02 -10.91
N LEU A 14 -57.85 -34.05 -10.33
CA LEU A 14 -57.61 -34.15 -8.88
C LEU A 14 -56.47 -33.22 -8.44
N ALA A 15 -55.41 -33.06 -9.24
CA ALA A 15 -54.35 -32.09 -8.99
C ALA A 15 -54.85 -30.64 -9.08
N TRP A 16 -55.69 -30.33 -10.07
CA TRP A 16 -56.34 -29.02 -10.22
C TRP A 16 -57.32 -28.71 -9.10
N ARG A 17 -58.15 -29.68 -8.66
CA ARG A 17 -59.01 -29.49 -7.48
C ARG A 17 -58.20 -29.23 -6.22
N ARG A 18 -57.11 -29.96 -6.00
CA ARG A 18 -56.23 -29.75 -4.83
C ARG A 18 -55.55 -28.38 -4.86
N LEU A 19 -55.04 -27.94 -6.01
CA LEU A 19 -54.49 -26.59 -6.19
C LEU A 19 -55.55 -25.50 -5.98
N HIS A 20 -56.78 -25.70 -6.48
CA HIS A 20 -57.88 -24.77 -6.30
C HIS A 20 -58.37 -24.70 -4.84
N HIS A 21 -58.36 -25.81 -4.11
CA HIS A 21 -58.67 -25.84 -2.67
C HIS A 21 -57.57 -25.21 -1.83
N ILE A 22 -56.29 -25.37 -2.20
CA ILE A 22 -55.16 -24.69 -1.55
C ILE A 22 -55.24 -23.17 -1.81
N PHE A 23 -55.61 -22.78 -3.02
CA PHE A 23 -55.78 -21.37 -3.40
C PHE A 23 -56.99 -20.73 -2.70
N LEU A 24 -58.13 -21.43 -2.62
CA LEU A 24 -59.31 -20.99 -1.85
C LEU A 24 -59.04 -20.96 -0.35
N ALA A 25 -58.28 -21.91 0.19
CA ALA A 25 -57.87 -21.92 1.60
C ALA A 25 -56.94 -20.74 1.90
N ALA A 26 -55.99 -20.41 1.01
CA ALA A 26 -55.13 -19.24 1.15
C ALA A 26 -55.91 -17.91 1.07
N ILE A 27 -56.97 -17.84 0.24
CA ILE A 27 -57.88 -16.69 0.17
C ILE A 27 -58.73 -16.57 1.45
N LEU A 28 -59.28 -17.68 1.96
CA LEU A 28 -60.02 -17.70 3.24
C LEU A 28 -59.11 -17.37 4.44
N PHE A 29 -57.84 -17.77 4.39
CA PHE A 29 -56.81 -17.48 5.40
C PHE A 29 -56.42 -15.99 5.42
N LEU A 30 -56.49 -15.29 4.28
CA LEU A 30 -56.29 -13.84 4.18
C LEU A 30 -57.53 -13.01 4.58
N LEU A 31 -58.70 -13.64 4.67
CA LEU A 31 -59.99 -13.02 5.00
C LEU A 31 -60.40 -13.21 6.48
N HIS A 32 -59.78 -14.12 7.23
CA HIS A 32 -60.13 -14.37 8.63
C HIS A 32 -59.47 -13.32 9.56
N HIS A 33 -60.31 -12.54 10.24
CA HIS A 33 -59.92 -11.31 10.95
C HIS A 33 -59.22 -11.52 12.32
N ASP A 34 -58.97 -12.79 12.71
CA ASP A 34 -58.53 -13.19 14.07
C ASP A 34 -57.13 -13.84 14.13
N ALA A 35 -56.34 -13.80 13.05
CA ALA A 35 -54.96 -14.27 13.11
C ALA A 35 -54.09 -13.22 13.83
N VAL A 36 -53.69 -13.51 15.08
CA VAL A 36 -52.72 -12.71 15.84
C VAL A 36 -51.33 -12.96 15.24
N TRP A 37 -50.73 -11.91 14.68
CA TRP A 37 -49.36 -11.94 14.13
C TRP A 37 -48.40 -11.42 15.19
N GLU A 38 -47.64 -12.32 15.82
CA GLU A 38 -46.50 -11.91 16.65
C GLU A 38 -45.30 -11.73 15.71
N ILE A 39 -44.99 -10.46 15.39
CA ILE A 39 -43.88 -10.08 14.52
C ILE A 39 -42.62 -9.98 15.40
N ASP A 40 -41.76 -10.99 15.38
CA ASP A 40 -40.42 -10.88 15.94
C ASP A 40 -39.44 -10.37 14.86
N LEU A 41 -38.77 -9.27 15.16
CA LEU A 41 -38.16 -8.35 14.19
C LEU A 41 -36.76 -8.77 13.74
N ARG A 42 -36.40 -10.06 13.77
CA ARG A 42 -35.04 -10.44 13.35
C ARG A 42 -34.76 -11.76 12.66
N GLN A 43 -35.66 -12.73 12.52
CA GLN A 43 -35.35 -13.95 11.73
C GLN A 43 -36.62 -14.57 11.15
N ARG A 44 -36.55 -15.02 9.89
CA ARG A 44 -37.48 -15.91 9.14
C ARG A 44 -38.93 -15.97 9.65
N ILE A 45 -39.86 -15.56 8.79
CA ILE A 45 -41.29 -15.80 9.05
C ILE A 45 -41.53 -17.32 9.04
N HIS A 46 -41.78 -17.86 10.23
CA HIS A 46 -42.21 -19.24 10.43
C HIS A 46 -43.73 -19.26 10.52
N VAL A 47 -44.38 -19.89 9.54
CA VAL A 47 -45.82 -20.13 9.60
C VAL A 47 -46.02 -21.61 9.85
N ASP A 48 -46.37 -21.93 11.10
CA ASP A 48 -46.73 -23.27 11.54
C ASP A 48 -48.26 -23.33 11.66
N TRP A 49 -48.88 -24.36 11.09
CA TRP A 49 -50.31 -24.62 11.32
C TRP A 49 -50.63 -26.12 11.34
N GLU A 50 -51.64 -26.46 12.12
CA GLU A 50 -52.13 -27.82 12.32
C GLU A 50 -53.45 -28.03 11.57
N VAL A 51 -53.52 -29.10 10.76
CA VAL A 51 -54.77 -29.49 10.10
C VAL A 51 -55.23 -30.83 10.66
N PRO A 52 -56.39 -30.91 11.32
CA PRO A 52 -56.95 -32.18 11.74
C PRO A 52 -57.47 -32.93 10.51
N VAL A 53 -56.94 -34.12 10.25
CA VAL A 53 -57.40 -34.98 9.15
C VAL A 53 -58.32 -36.07 9.73
N PRO A 54 -59.62 -36.10 9.39
CA PRO A 54 -60.48 -37.19 9.80
C PRO A 54 -60.25 -38.37 8.86
N LEU A 55 -59.78 -39.51 9.39
CA LEU A 55 -59.83 -40.77 8.68
C LEU A 55 -61.22 -41.39 8.86
N HIS A 56 -61.88 -41.74 7.77
CA HIS A 56 -63.11 -42.52 7.84
C HIS A 56 -62.80 -43.92 8.39
N GLY A 57 -63.30 -44.18 9.61
CA GLY A 57 -63.49 -45.53 10.13
C GLY A 57 -62.42 -46.03 11.10
N VAL A 58 -62.05 -45.29 12.14
CA VAL A 58 -61.65 -45.83 13.47
C VAL A 58 -62.02 -44.78 14.52
N GLU A 59 -62.75 -45.19 15.56
CA GLU A 59 -62.98 -44.37 16.75
C GLU A 59 -61.68 -44.23 17.55
N ASP A 60 -61.33 -42.98 17.84
CA ASP A 60 -60.24 -42.53 18.71
C ASP A 60 -58.80 -42.62 18.15
N GLY A 61 -58.36 -41.52 17.52
CA GLY A 61 -56.97 -41.33 17.12
C GLY A 61 -56.78 -40.24 16.05
N SER A 62 -56.83 -38.96 16.44
CA SER A 62 -56.43 -37.85 15.55
C SER A 62 -54.91 -37.77 15.47
N GLN A 63 -54.30 -38.12 14.32
CA GLN A 63 -52.94 -37.68 14.03
C GLN A 63 -52.98 -36.28 13.41
N GLN A 64 -52.24 -35.35 14.03
CA GLN A 64 -52.04 -34.00 13.51
C GLN A 64 -50.85 -34.02 12.53
N LEU A 65 -51.06 -33.52 11.32
CA LEU A 65 -49.98 -33.26 10.38
C LEU A 65 -49.53 -31.82 10.53
N HIS A 66 -48.27 -31.65 10.94
CA HIS A 66 -47.64 -30.36 11.15
C HIS A 66 -46.89 -29.95 9.88
N PHE A 67 -47.30 -28.84 9.26
CA PHE A 67 -46.66 -28.31 8.07
C PHE A 67 -45.97 -26.99 8.41
N ARG A 68 -44.71 -26.86 7.97
CA ARG A 68 -43.87 -25.69 8.22
C ARG A 68 -43.47 -25.08 6.89
N LEU A 69 -43.91 -23.84 6.63
CA LEU A 69 -43.45 -23.06 5.49
C LEU A 69 -42.38 -22.06 5.98
N VAL A 70 -41.20 -22.09 5.35
CA VAL A 70 -40.10 -21.16 5.63
C VAL A 70 -39.93 -20.24 4.43
N VAL A 71 -40.23 -18.96 4.59
CA VAL A 71 -40.02 -17.94 3.55
C VAL A 71 -38.67 -17.25 3.81
N GLY A 72 -37.77 -17.32 2.84
CA GLY A 72 -36.43 -16.70 2.89
C GLY A 72 -36.45 -15.20 2.59
N GLU A 73 -35.41 -14.49 3.04
CA GLU A 73 -35.21 -13.03 3.06
C GLU A 73 -35.05 -12.35 1.68
N ASP A 74 -35.75 -12.81 0.64
CA ASP A 74 -35.78 -12.06 -0.62
C ASP A 74 -36.84 -10.95 -0.52
N ASP A 75 -36.38 -9.70 -0.45
CA ASP A 75 -37.21 -8.48 -0.43
C ASP A 75 -38.24 -8.48 -1.56
N ASP A 76 -37.90 -9.05 -2.73
CA ASP A 76 -38.79 -9.21 -3.88
C ASP A 76 -40.05 -10.03 -3.57
N LEU A 77 -39.95 -11.06 -2.72
CA LEU A 77 -41.08 -11.89 -2.33
C LEU A 77 -42.00 -11.17 -1.33
N ILE A 78 -41.44 -10.35 -0.45
CA ILE A 78 -42.21 -9.52 0.49
C ILE A 78 -42.96 -8.43 -0.28
N HIS A 79 -42.31 -7.80 -1.27
CA HIS A 79 -42.96 -6.84 -2.15
C HIS A 79 -44.06 -7.50 -3.01
N LEU A 80 -43.83 -8.71 -3.51
CA LEU A 80 -44.82 -9.47 -4.25
C LEU A 80 -46.04 -9.86 -3.39
N VAL A 81 -45.84 -10.32 -2.17
CA VAL A 81 -46.94 -10.67 -1.24
C VAL A 81 -47.73 -9.42 -0.85
N ARG A 82 -47.07 -8.29 -0.59
CA ARG A 82 -47.75 -7.01 -0.33
C ARG A 82 -48.52 -6.52 -1.55
N PHE A 83 -47.94 -6.65 -2.75
CA PHE A 83 -48.59 -6.29 -4.00
C PHE A 83 -49.82 -7.15 -4.27
N VAL A 84 -49.71 -8.48 -4.12
CA VAL A 84 -50.83 -9.41 -4.29
C VAL A 84 -51.91 -9.16 -3.24
N ARG A 85 -51.55 -8.91 -1.98
CA ARG A 85 -52.52 -8.53 -0.92
C ARG A 85 -53.25 -7.22 -1.27
N ARG A 86 -52.53 -6.24 -1.81
CA ARG A 86 -53.11 -4.95 -2.24
C ARG A 86 -53.99 -5.12 -3.47
N LEU A 87 -53.59 -5.96 -4.42
CA LEU A 87 -54.35 -6.30 -5.63
C LEU A 87 -55.63 -7.07 -5.27
N VAL A 88 -55.54 -8.04 -4.37
CA VAL A 88 -56.70 -8.81 -3.86
C VAL A 88 -57.63 -7.92 -3.06
N LEU A 89 -57.11 -7.00 -2.24
CA LEU A 89 -57.93 -5.98 -1.57
C LEU A 89 -58.62 -5.06 -2.58
N ILE A 90 -57.92 -4.57 -3.60
CA ILE A 90 -58.50 -3.71 -4.66
C ILE A 90 -59.54 -4.47 -5.49
N ILE A 91 -59.30 -5.76 -5.78
CA ILE A 91 -60.26 -6.61 -6.47
C ILE A 91 -61.45 -6.89 -5.55
N PHE A 92 -61.27 -7.15 -4.25
CA PHE A 92 -62.40 -7.36 -3.34
C PHE A 92 -63.18 -6.07 -3.06
N THR A 93 -62.53 -4.92 -2.86
CA THR A 93 -63.23 -3.63 -2.73
C THR A 93 -63.88 -3.22 -4.05
N GLY A 94 -63.28 -3.52 -5.19
CA GLY A 94 -63.84 -3.26 -6.52
C GLY A 94 -64.96 -4.24 -6.94
N LEU A 95 -64.93 -5.50 -6.49
CA LEU A 95 -65.96 -6.51 -6.82
C LEU A 95 -67.12 -6.50 -5.82
N VAL A 96 -66.94 -5.98 -4.60
CA VAL A 96 -68.00 -5.86 -3.59
C VAL A 96 -68.86 -4.59 -3.80
N VAL A 97 -68.42 -3.61 -4.61
CA VAL A 97 -69.21 -2.42 -4.95
C VAL A 97 -69.92 -2.59 -6.31
N ARG A 98 -70.71 -3.66 -6.43
CA ARG A 98 -71.75 -3.82 -7.47
C ARG A 98 -73.13 -4.01 -6.83
N GLY A 99 -73.38 -3.27 -5.75
CA GLY A 99 -74.70 -3.10 -5.14
C GLY A 99 -74.94 -1.62 -4.89
N LEU A 100 -75.92 -1.03 -5.59
CA LEU A 100 -76.41 0.36 -5.48
C LEU A 100 -75.33 1.43 -5.23
N VAL A 101 -74.63 1.83 -6.28
CA VAL A 101 -73.73 2.99 -6.25
C VAL A 101 -74.56 4.23 -6.54
N VAL A 102 -74.62 5.15 -5.57
CA VAL A 102 -75.11 6.51 -5.80
C VAL A 102 -74.18 7.15 -6.85
N PRO A 103 -74.70 7.71 -7.96
CA PRO A 103 -73.87 8.31 -8.99
C PRO A 103 -72.89 9.34 -8.42
N PHE A 104 -71.69 9.41 -9.00
CA PHE A 104 -70.77 10.49 -8.65
C PHE A 104 -71.44 11.84 -8.94
N SER A 105 -71.36 12.75 -7.98
CA SER A 105 -72.07 14.03 -8.03
C SER A 105 -71.14 15.22 -7.93
N VAL A 106 -71.65 16.37 -8.38
CA VAL A 106 -71.00 17.67 -8.26
C VAL A 106 -71.93 18.62 -7.51
N GLU A 107 -71.34 19.51 -6.71
CA GLU A 107 -72.07 20.56 -6.01
C GLU A 107 -72.63 21.57 -7.01
N ASP A 108 -73.93 21.83 -6.93
CA ASP A 108 -74.61 22.90 -7.68
C ASP A 108 -75.22 23.88 -6.67
N PRO A 109 -74.76 25.14 -6.62
CA PRO A 109 -75.29 26.14 -5.69
C PRO A 109 -76.80 26.35 -5.81
N ASP A 110 -77.35 26.18 -7.03
CA ASP A 110 -78.77 26.37 -7.33
C ASP A 110 -79.60 25.11 -7.05
N TYR A 111 -78.95 23.96 -6.81
CA TYR A 111 -79.59 22.68 -6.55
C TYR A 111 -78.82 21.82 -5.52
N GLN A 112 -78.97 22.19 -4.25
CA GLN A 112 -78.29 21.54 -3.12
C GLN A 112 -79.19 21.49 -1.87
N GLY A 113 -78.77 20.71 -0.87
CA GLY A 113 -79.45 20.57 0.43
C GLY A 113 -80.53 19.50 0.44
N LEU A 114 -81.32 19.45 1.51
CA LEU A 114 -82.36 18.43 1.70
C LEU A 114 -83.65 18.79 0.96
N GLU A 115 -84.26 17.81 0.30
CA GLU A 115 -85.61 17.88 -0.26
C GLU A 115 -86.63 17.79 0.86
N LEU A 116 -87.21 18.94 1.21
CA LEU A 116 -88.19 19.08 2.30
C LEU A 116 -89.61 19.38 1.80
N GLU A 117 -89.76 19.79 0.53
CA GLU A 117 -91.04 20.23 -0.04
C GLU A 117 -91.81 19.07 -0.68
N THR A 118 -91.10 18.24 -1.43
CA THR A 118 -91.63 17.02 -2.05
C THR A 118 -91.35 15.87 -1.09
N MET A 119 -92.38 15.19 -0.57
CA MET A 119 -92.23 14.10 0.40
C MET A 119 -91.62 12.83 -0.24
N SER A 120 -90.35 12.88 -0.63
CA SER A 120 -89.56 11.80 -1.24
C SER A 120 -88.42 11.36 -0.29
N PRO A 121 -88.73 10.73 0.86
CA PRO A 121 -87.70 10.27 1.81
C PRO A 121 -86.94 9.03 1.30
N CYS A 122 -85.68 8.81 1.73
CA CYS A 122 -84.99 7.52 1.48
C CYS A 122 -85.86 6.40 2.06
N GLU A 123 -86.22 5.42 1.23
CA GLU A 123 -87.12 4.33 1.59
C GLU A 123 -86.65 3.53 2.81
N LYS A 124 -85.33 3.38 2.97
CA LYS A 124 -84.73 2.60 4.07
C LYS A 124 -84.67 3.35 5.40
N HIS A 125 -84.44 4.67 5.36
CA HIS A 125 -84.18 5.47 6.57
C HIS A 125 -85.32 6.40 6.95
N GLY A 126 -86.28 6.63 6.06
CA GLY A 126 -87.41 7.53 6.28
C GLY A 126 -87.02 9.00 6.46
N LYS A 127 -85.78 9.37 6.10
CA LYS A 127 -85.24 10.73 6.21
C LYS A 127 -85.35 11.47 4.87
N ALA A 128 -85.37 12.80 4.94
CA ALA A 128 -85.33 13.66 3.75
C ALA A 128 -84.13 13.31 2.86
N SER A 129 -84.37 13.30 1.55
CA SER A 129 -83.34 12.98 0.56
C SER A 129 -82.51 14.23 0.25
N GLU A 130 -81.25 14.05 -0.13
CA GLU A 130 -80.33 15.11 -0.51
C GLU A 130 -80.42 15.40 -2.02
N ARG A 131 -80.41 16.67 -2.40
CA ARG A 131 -80.39 17.14 -3.79
C ARG A 131 -78.97 17.13 -4.31
N LEU A 132 -78.74 16.37 -5.38
CA LEU A 132 -77.43 16.21 -6.03
C LEU A 132 -77.55 16.35 -7.55
N VAL A 133 -76.45 16.74 -8.19
CA VAL A 133 -76.31 16.76 -9.66
C VAL A 133 -75.31 15.71 -10.08
N ALA A 134 -75.68 14.83 -11.00
CA ALA A 134 -74.81 13.77 -11.46
C ALA A 134 -73.66 14.33 -12.30
N PHE A 135 -72.46 13.80 -12.09
CA PHE A 135 -71.27 14.09 -12.87
C PHE A 135 -70.62 12.78 -13.32
N GLU A 136 -71.42 11.93 -13.93
CA GLU A 136 -71.00 10.60 -14.36
C GLU A 136 -71.70 10.20 -15.66
N GLY A 137 -70.91 9.70 -16.61
CA GLY A 137 -71.39 9.10 -17.86
C GLY A 137 -72.45 9.92 -18.59
N THR A 138 -73.47 9.23 -19.11
CA THR A 138 -74.58 9.85 -19.86
C THR A 138 -75.56 10.63 -18.99
N ASP A 139 -75.44 10.57 -17.67
CA ASP A 139 -76.32 11.26 -16.73
C ASP A 139 -75.76 12.59 -16.24
N THR A 140 -74.56 12.97 -16.72
CA THR A 140 -73.91 14.23 -16.36
C THR A 140 -74.86 15.42 -16.53
N GLY A 141 -74.96 16.23 -15.48
CA GLY A 141 -75.83 17.40 -15.39
C GLY A 141 -77.28 17.12 -14.98
N ARG A 142 -77.70 15.85 -14.81
CA ARG A 142 -79.06 15.52 -14.35
C ARG A 142 -79.16 15.61 -12.84
N ARG A 143 -80.27 16.18 -12.37
CA ARG A 143 -80.60 16.28 -10.95
C ARG A 143 -81.22 15.00 -10.43
N PHE A 144 -80.79 14.58 -9.25
CA PHE A 144 -81.33 13.44 -8.53
C PHE A 144 -81.40 13.70 -7.03
N LEU A 145 -82.20 12.89 -6.36
CA LEU A 145 -82.33 12.81 -4.93
C LEU A 145 -81.62 11.56 -4.44
N ALA A 146 -80.80 11.69 -3.40
CA ALA A 146 -80.07 10.58 -2.82
C ALA A 146 -80.29 10.46 -1.32
N CYS A 147 -79.90 9.33 -0.74
CA CYS A 147 -79.85 9.21 0.71
C CYS A 147 -78.83 10.18 1.30
N ALA A 148 -79.26 11.00 2.26
CA ALA A 148 -78.40 11.96 2.96
C ALA A 148 -77.50 11.33 4.06
N GLU A 149 -77.54 10.00 4.23
CA GLU A 149 -76.64 9.33 5.17
C GLU A 149 -75.20 9.29 4.63
N PRO A 150 -74.19 9.41 5.51
CA PRO A 150 -72.79 9.43 5.13
C PRO A 150 -72.34 8.13 4.46
N GLU A 151 -71.22 8.20 3.74
CA GLU A 151 -70.58 7.06 3.07
C GLU A 151 -70.38 5.88 4.04
N GLY A 152 -70.84 4.69 3.64
CA GLY A 152 -70.86 3.48 4.47
C GLY A 152 -72.16 3.23 5.24
N GLN A 153 -72.98 4.27 5.48
CA GLN A 153 -74.34 4.15 6.04
C GLN A 153 -75.42 4.48 5.00
N ASN A 154 -75.03 5.05 3.86
CA ASN A 154 -75.90 5.33 2.73
C ASN A 154 -76.71 4.11 2.27
N CYS A 155 -78.02 4.28 2.08
CA CYS A 155 -78.94 3.21 1.66
C CYS A 155 -78.82 2.85 0.17
N GLY A 156 -78.11 3.65 -0.62
CA GLY A 156 -78.05 3.55 -2.09
C GLY A 156 -79.29 4.10 -2.80
N PHE A 157 -80.20 4.77 -2.08
CA PHE A 157 -81.40 5.37 -2.66
C PHE A 157 -81.03 6.45 -3.67
N VAL A 158 -81.65 6.39 -4.85
CA VAL A 158 -81.51 7.34 -5.95
C VAL A 158 -82.87 7.52 -6.63
N GLU A 159 -83.34 8.76 -6.73
CA GLU A 159 -84.53 9.12 -7.49
C GLU A 159 -84.21 10.27 -8.45
N TRP A 160 -84.48 10.10 -9.74
CA TRP A 160 -84.16 11.12 -10.74
C TRP A 160 -85.26 12.18 -10.82
N VAL A 161 -84.87 13.45 -10.71
CA VAL A 161 -85.77 14.59 -10.87
C VAL A 161 -85.91 14.99 -12.34
N ASP A 162 -84.78 14.99 -13.06
CA ASP A 162 -84.79 15.30 -14.48
C ASP A 162 -85.05 14.05 -15.33
N HIS A 163 -85.79 14.22 -16.42
CA HIS A 163 -85.96 13.17 -17.42
C HIS A 163 -84.62 12.77 -18.02
N GLN A 164 -84.56 11.57 -18.60
CA GLN A 164 -83.38 11.16 -19.36
C GLN A 164 -83.12 12.15 -20.50
N TRP A 165 -81.84 12.46 -20.72
CA TRP A 165 -81.45 13.30 -21.83
C TRP A 165 -81.92 12.69 -23.17
N PRO A 166 -82.26 13.51 -24.18
CA PRO A 166 -82.50 13.03 -25.53
C PRO A 166 -81.27 12.26 -26.06
N PRO A 167 -81.44 11.30 -26.98
CA PRO A 167 -80.33 10.47 -27.49
C PRO A 167 -79.13 11.27 -28.00
N THR A 168 -79.39 12.42 -28.64
CA THR A 168 -78.32 13.32 -29.13
C THR A 168 -77.40 13.81 -28.01
N MET A 169 -77.97 14.17 -26.85
CA MET A 169 -77.21 14.66 -25.71
C MET A 169 -76.49 13.51 -24.98
N GLN A 170 -77.14 12.35 -24.82
CA GLN A 170 -76.50 11.16 -24.27
C GLN A 170 -75.26 10.76 -25.09
N ASN A 171 -75.37 10.77 -26.42
CA ASN A 171 -74.24 10.48 -27.32
C ASN A 171 -73.11 11.52 -27.19
N ALA A 172 -73.45 12.79 -27.02
CA ALA A 172 -72.45 13.84 -26.82
C ALA A 172 -71.70 13.66 -25.50
N LEU A 173 -72.42 13.39 -24.40
CA LEU A 173 -71.85 13.12 -23.08
C LEU A 173 -70.97 11.86 -23.09
N LEU A 174 -71.44 10.77 -23.71
CA LEU A 174 -70.67 9.54 -23.85
C LEU A 174 -69.34 9.79 -24.56
N LYS A 175 -69.36 10.58 -25.65
CA LYS A 175 -68.14 10.94 -26.39
C LYS A 175 -67.19 11.82 -25.58
N LEU A 176 -67.72 12.77 -24.80
CA LEU A 176 -66.91 13.62 -23.92
C LEU A 176 -66.23 12.80 -22.82
N TRP A 177 -66.95 11.87 -22.18
CA TRP A 177 -66.37 10.99 -21.17
C TRP A 177 -65.32 10.04 -21.76
N ALA A 178 -65.56 9.47 -22.94
CA ALA A 178 -64.56 8.67 -23.64
C ALA A 178 -63.27 9.47 -23.91
N MET A 179 -63.39 10.72 -24.37
CA MET A 179 -62.23 11.61 -24.56
C MET A 179 -61.47 11.90 -23.25
N VAL A 180 -62.19 12.07 -22.13
CA VAL A 180 -61.57 12.28 -20.82
C VAL A 180 -60.84 11.03 -20.33
N GLU A 181 -61.44 9.85 -20.50
CA GLU A 181 -60.83 8.56 -20.16
C GLU A 181 -59.58 8.28 -21.01
N ASP A 182 -59.67 8.48 -22.32
CA ASP A 182 -58.54 8.35 -23.25
C ASP A 182 -57.40 9.31 -22.87
N SER A 183 -57.73 10.57 -22.55
CA SER A 183 -56.75 11.55 -22.10
C SER A 183 -56.08 11.16 -20.78
N LYS A 184 -56.85 10.66 -19.80
CA LYS A 184 -56.32 10.15 -18.54
C LYS A 184 -55.40 8.95 -18.77
N SER A 185 -55.81 8.01 -19.62
CA SER A 185 -55.05 6.82 -19.96
C SER A 185 -53.72 7.17 -20.64
N ALA A 186 -53.74 8.06 -21.64
CA ALA A 186 -52.54 8.53 -22.32
C ALA A 186 -51.56 9.18 -21.34
N ARG A 187 -52.03 10.06 -20.45
CA ARG A 187 -51.18 10.68 -19.42
C ARG A 187 -50.58 9.67 -18.45
N VAL A 188 -51.34 8.64 -18.06
CA VAL A 188 -50.82 7.56 -17.20
C VAL A 188 -49.72 6.79 -17.92
N ASN A 189 -49.91 6.48 -19.21
CA ASN A 189 -48.91 5.81 -20.02
C ASN A 189 -47.63 6.66 -20.16
N ASP A 190 -47.76 7.94 -20.46
CA ASP A 190 -46.62 8.87 -20.58
C ASP A 190 -45.87 9.00 -19.24
N ASN A 191 -46.60 9.09 -18.12
CA ASN A 191 -46.01 9.12 -16.79
C ASN A 191 -45.26 7.81 -16.46
N LEU A 192 -45.81 6.68 -16.89
CA LEU A 192 -45.18 5.37 -16.70
C LEU A 192 -43.90 5.24 -17.53
N GLU A 193 -43.92 5.67 -18.80
CA GLU A 193 -42.75 5.70 -19.67
C GLU A 193 -41.67 6.65 -19.12
N SER A 194 -42.08 7.82 -18.64
CA SER A 194 -41.19 8.76 -17.94
C SER A 194 -40.57 8.13 -16.71
N SER A 195 -41.35 7.40 -15.90
CA SER A 195 -40.86 6.69 -14.71
C SER A 195 -39.82 5.62 -15.07
N PHE A 196 -40.06 4.83 -16.12
CA PHE A 196 -39.08 3.83 -16.59
C PHE A 196 -37.78 4.49 -17.06
N THR A 197 -37.89 5.62 -17.77
CA THR A 197 -36.74 6.38 -18.25
C THR A 197 -35.93 6.97 -17.10
N ILE A 198 -36.59 7.56 -16.10
CA ILE A 198 -35.94 8.09 -14.90
C ILE A 198 -35.22 6.99 -14.13
N HIS A 199 -35.84 5.83 -13.95
CA HIS A 199 -35.20 4.69 -13.29
C HIS A 199 -33.94 4.25 -14.04
N HIS A 200 -34.03 4.06 -15.36
CA HIS A 200 -32.89 3.68 -16.18
C HIS A 200 -31.73 4.69 -16.09
N LEU A 201 -32.03 5.98 -16.24
CA LEU A 201 -31.02 7.04 -16.13
C LEU A 201 -30.41 7.12 -14.72
N THR A 202 -31.20 6.85 -13.68
CA THR A 202 -30.71 6.79 -12.29
C THR A 202 -29.74 5.63 -12.11
N GLU A 203 -30.03 4.47 -12.70
CA GLU A 203 -29.15 3.30 -12.66
C GLU A 203 -27.82 3.58 -13.38
N GLU A 204 -27.87 4.17 -14.58
CA GLU A 204 -26.67 4.55 -15.33
C GLU A 204 -25.85 5.63 -14.61
N LYS A 205 -26.52 6.59 -13.95
CA LYS A 205 -25.85 7.58 -13.08
C LYS A 205 -25.09 6.88 -11.95
N ASN A 206 -25.72 5.95 -11.25
CA ASN A 206 -25.10 5.24 -10.13
C ASN A 206 -23.89 4.40 -10.60
N LYS A 207 -23.97 3.77 -11.77
CA LYS A 207 -22.82 3.06 -12.38
C LYS A 207 -21.67 4.01 -12.69
N LEU A 208 -21.98 5.19 -13.24
CA LEU A 208 -20.97 6.20 -13.55
C LEU A 208 -20.32 6.76 -12.29
N GLU A 209 -21.10 6.99 -11.22
CA GLU A 209 -20.62 7.45 -9.92
C GLU A 209 -19.66 6.42 -9.30
N ALA A 210 -20.02 5.13 -9.30
CA ALA A 210 -19.13 4.07 -8.84
C ALA A 210 -17.83 3.97 -9.67
N ASN A 211 -17.92 4.16 -10.99
CA ASN A 211 -16.74 4.18 -11.86
C ASN A 211 -15.83 5.39 -11.58
N TYR A 212 -16.43 6.55 -11.30
CA TYR A 212 -15.70 7.76 -10.94
C TYR A 212 -14.98 7.59 -9.59
N ASP A 213 -15.67 7.08 -8.57
CA ASP A 213 -15.08 6.82 -7.26
C ASP A 213 -13.90 5.86 -7.35
N LYS A 214 -14.04 4.80 -8.16
CA LYS A 214 -12.94 3.87 -8.44
C LYS A 214 -11.76 4.57 -9.12
N LEU A 215 -12.01 5.41 -10.13
CA LEU A 215 -10.95 6.15 -10.81
C LEU A 215 -10.19 7.08 -9.85
N VAL A 216 -10.90 7.76 -8.95
CA VAL A 216 -10.28 8.61 -7.92
C VAL A 216 -9.38 7.77 -7.01
N GLN A 217 -9.83 6.58 -6.61
CA GLN A 217 -9.02 5.66 -5.82
C GLN A 217 -7.76 5.20 -6.57
N ASP A 218 -7.90 4.75 -7.82
CA ASP A 218 -6.77 4.28 -8.64
C ASP A 218 -5.71 5.40 -8.83
N VAL A 219 -6.16 6.65 -9.01
CA VAL A 219 -5.25 7.81 -9.11
C VAL A 219 -4.54 8.10 -7.79
N HIS A 220 -5.23 7.95 -6.66
CA HIS A 220 -4.63 8.13 -5.33
C HIS A 220 -3.55 7.08 -5.06
N GLU A 221 -3.82 5.81 -5.38
CA GLU A 221 -2.84 4.72 -5.27
C GLU A 221 -1.63 4.95 -6.17
N LEU A 222 -1.84 5.40 -7.42
CA LEU A 222 -0.74 5.75 -8.32
C LEU A 222 0.14 6.87 -7.74
N MET A 223 -0.48 7.88 -7.12
CA MET A 223 0.26 8.98 -6.50
C MET A 223 1.11 8.49 -5.32
N SER A 224 0.57 7.65 -4.44
CA SER A 224 1.35 7.08 -3.33
C SER A 224 2.53 6.25 -3.82
N PHE A 225 2.34 5.44 -4.88
CA PHE A 225 3.46 4.71 -5.48
C PHE A 225 4.54 5.62 -6.07
N GLN A 226 4.16 6.77 -6.62
CA GLN A 226 5.13 7.75 -7.11
C GLN A 226 5.89 8.42 -5.96
N GLU A 227 5.21 8.81 -4.88
CA GLU A 227 5.84 9.38 -3.69
C GLU A 227 6.86 8.43 -3.07
N ASP A 228 6.50 7.15 -2.87
CA ASP A 228 7.40 6.13 -2.34
C ASP A 228 8.66 5.98 -3.21
N ARG A 229 8.50 5.92 -4.53
CA ARG A 229 9.64 5.83 -5.46
C ARG A 229 10.54 7.06 -5.38
N VAL A 230 9.99 8.26 -5.23
CA VAL A 230 10.77 9.50 -5.08
C VAL A 230 11.59 9.47 -3.79
N VAL A 231 11.01 8.97 -2.70
CA VAL A 231 11.71 8.79 -1.42
C VAL A 231 12.87 7.79 -1.56
N ASP A 232 12.65 6.65 -2.21
CA ASP A 232 13.69 5.64 -2.47
C ASP A 232 14.85 6.21 -3.31
N PHE A 233 14.55 6.94 -4.39
CA PHE A 233 15.59 7.57 -5.21
C PHE A 233 16.43 8.57 -4.43
N ARG A 234 15.78 9.38 -3.57
CA ARG A 234 16.48 10.33 -2.71
C ARG A 234 17.42 9.63 -1.72
N TYR A 235 16.95 8.57 -1.07
CA TYR A 235 17.78 7.77 -0.17
C TYR A 235 18.99 7.15 -0.89
N LEU A 236 18.80 6.61 -2.09
CA LEU A 236 19.90 6.08 -2.92
C LEU A 236 20.89 7.17 -3.32
N GLN A 237 20.40 8.35 -3.69
CA GLN A 237 21.24 9.50 -4.06
C GLN A 237 22.08 10.00 -2.87
N ASP A 238 21.48 10.08 -1.68
CA ASP A 238 22.17 10.48 -0.45
C ASP A 238 23.26 9.46 -0.08
N ASN A 239 22.97 8.16 -0.17
CA ASN A 239 23.95 7.10 0.07
C ASN A 239 25.12 7.14 -0.91
N LEU A 240 24.86 7.34 -2.21
CA LEU A 240 25.91 7.47 -3.21
C LEU A 240 26.79 8.70 -2.94
N THR A 241 26.16 9.83 -2.57
CA THR A 241 26.87 11.06 -2.24
C THR A 241 27.77 10.89 -1.02
N TYR A 242 27.25 10.26 0.04
CA TYR A 242 28.01 9.93 1.24
C TYR A 242 29.20 9.01 0.92
N GLN A 243 28.99 7.95 0.14
CA GLN A 243 30.06 7.04 -0.27
C GLN A 243 31.13 7.75 -1.12
N GLN A 244 30.73 8.64 -2.02
CA GLN A 244 31.62 9.47 -2.83
C GLN A 244 32.48 10.37 -1.93
N GLN A 245 31.89 10.96 -0.89
CA GLN A 245 32.58 11.79 0.09
C GLN A 245 33.62 10.98 0.87
N CYS A 246 33.24 9.85 1.49
CA CYS A 246 34.18 8.98 2.19
C CYS A 246 35.35 8.52 1.29
N ARG A 247 35.07 8.20 0.02
CA ARG A 247 36.11 7.83 -0.94
C ARG A 247 37.04 9.00 -1.25
N SER A 248 36.50 10.22 -1.37
CA SER A 248 37.30 11.42 -1.62
C SER A 248 38.22 11.75 -0.45
N GLU A 249 37.74 11.60 0.79
CA GLU A 249 38.53 11.79 2.02
C GLU A 249 39.64 10.74 2.11
N LEU A 250 39.33 9.48 1.86
CA LEU A 250 40.32 8.39 1.85
C LEU A 250 41.40 8.63 0.80
N LEU A 251 41.03 9.09 -0.40
CA LEU A 251 41.98 9.43 -1.46
C LEU A 251 42.85 10.63 -1.06
N ALA A 252 42.29 11.63 -0.39
CA ALA A 252 43.03 12.78 0.10
C ALA A 252 44.06 12.39 1.16
N ASP A 253 43.66 11.56 2.14
CA ASP A 253 44.57 11.04 3.17
C ASP A 253 45.69 10.19 2.56
N MET A 254 45.34 9.26 1.67
CA MET A 254 46.33 8.44 0.97
C MET A 254 47.32 9.30 0.19
N LYS A 255 46.85 10.34 -0.50
CA LYS A 255 47.71 11.28 -1.23
C LYS A 255 48.63 12.06 -0.30
N ALA A 256 48.15 12.47 0.87
CA ALA A 256 48.97 13.14 1.88
C ALA A 256 50.05 12.20 2.45
N GLN A 257 49.70 10.93 2.72
CA GLN A 257 50.66 9.92 3.16
C GLN A 257 51.72 9.62 2.10
N MET A 258 51.33 9.53 0.82
CA MET A 258 52.27 9.34 -0.29
C MET A 258 53.25 10.51 -0.38
N ALA A 259 52.75 11.76 -0.34
CA ALA A 259 53.61 12.95 -0.36
C ALA A 259 54.59 12.98 0.82
N LYS A 260 54.17 12.54 2.00
CA LYS A 260 55.04 12.41 3.18
C LYS A 260 56.13 11.37 2.96
N LYS A 261 55.79 10.19 2.44
CA LYS A 261 56.76 9.13 2.14
C LYS A 261 57.75 9.53 1.05
N ASP A 262 57.29 10.24 0.01
CA ASP A 262 58.17 10.76 -1.04
C ASP A 262 59.20 11.75 -0.47
N ALA A 263 58.77 12.65 0.44
CA ALA A 263 59.66 13.57 1.12
C ALA A 263 60.68 12.85 2.03
N GLU A 264 60.25 11.82 2.76
CA GLU A 264 61.13 10.97 3.57
C GLU A 264 62.16 10.21 2.71
N PHE A 265 61.74 9.69 1.56
CA PHE A 265 62.61 9.00 0.61
C PHE A 265 63.68 9.93 0.03
N GLU A 266 63.31 11.14 -0.39
CA GLU A 266 64.30 12.11 -0.87
C GLU A 266 65.30 12.53 0.22
N LYS A 267 64.84 12.70 1.47
CA LYS A 267 65.76 12.95 2.59
C LYS A 267 66.70 11.77 2.84
N LEU A 268 66.18 10.53 2.77
CA LEU A 268 67.00 9.33 2.92
C LEU A 268 68.05 9.21 1.82
N LYS A 269 67.67 9.51 0.57
CA LYS A 269 68.58 9.54 -0.59
C LYS A 269 69.70 10.56 -0.41
N GLN A 270 69.37 11.78 0.05
CA GLN A 270 70.38 12.80 0.38
C GLN A 270 71.34 12.32 1.48
N ASN A 271 70.81 11.71 2.55
CA ASN A 271 71.65 11.15 3.62
C ASN A 271 72.58 10.05 3.11
N TYR A 272 72.08 9.19 2.21
CA TYR A 272 72.87 8.12 1.59
C TYR A 272 74.01 8.69 0.73
N GLU A 273 73.75 9.74 -0.06
CA GLU A 273 74.76 10.45 -0.85
C GLU A 273 75.88 11.02 0.04
N VAL A 274 75.49 11.67 1.15
CA VAL A 274 76.44 12.22 2.14
C VAL A 274 77.29 11.10 2.74
N LEU A 275 76.69 9.97 3.13
CA LEU A 275 77.40 8.82 3.67
C LEU A 275 78.43 8.26 2.67
N LEU A 276 78.06 8.15 1.40
CA LEU A 276 78.95 7.71 0.31
C LEU A 276 80.16 8.63 0.18
N ASN A 277 79.94 9.94 0.22
CA ASN A 277 81.00 10.94 0.13
C ASN A 277 81.92 10.92 1.36
N LEU A 278 81.37 10.78 2.56
CA LEU A 278 82.16 10.61 3.79
C LEU A 278 83.01 9.34 3.75
N THR A 279 82.43 8.22 3.30
CA THR A 279 83.16 6.95 3.17
C THR A 279 84.31 7.07 2.17
N ARG A 280 84.08 7.75 1.03
CA ARG A 280 85.13 8.04 0.04
C ARG A 280 86.23 8.92 0.63
N ALA A 281 85.87 9.98 1.34
CA ALA A 281 86.82 10.87 1.99
C ALA A 281 87.64 10.15 3.08
N GLN A 282 86.99 9.30 3.89
CA GLN A 282 87.68 8.45 4.88
C GLN A 282 88.70 7.52 4.20
N ALA A 283 88.33 6.87 3.09
CA ALA A 283 89.25 6.02 2.34
C ALA A 283 90.47 6.80 1.83
N THR A 284 90.27 8.02 1.32
CA THR A 284 91.36 8.91 0.90
C THR A 284 92.26 9.29 2.07
N VAL A 285 91.70 9.65 3.23
CA VAL A 285 92.49 9.99 4.43
C VAL A 285 93.32 8.80 4.90
N ILE A 286 92.73 7.60 4.96
CA ILE A 286 93.42 6.37 5.33
C ILE A 286 94.57 6.07 4.35
N GLN A 287 94.33 6.22 3.05
CA GLN A 287 95.36 6.02 2.02
C GLN A 287 96.51 7.02 2.18
N ASN A 288 96.20 8.30 2.41
CA ASN A 288 97.20 9.33 2.62
C ASN A 288 98.05 9.08 3.88
N LEU A 289 97.43 8.65 4.98
CA LEU A 289 98.13 8.28 6.21
C LEU A 289 99.04 7.06 6.00
N LYS A 290 98.56 6.02 5.30
CA LYS A 290 99.39 4.85 4.94
C LYS A 290 100.59 5.25 4.10
N LEU A 291 100.41 6.11 3.09
CA LEU A 291 101.49 6.60 2.24
C LEU A 291 102.52 7.41 3.05
N LYS A 292 102.05 8.29 3.93
CA LYS A 292 102.92 9.06 4.83
C LYS A 292 103.75 8.13 5.71
N HIS A 293 103.12 7.13 6.34
CA HIS A 293 103.83 6.16 7.17
C HIS A 293 104.90 5.38 6.39
N ILE A 294 104.63 5.01 5.14
CA ILE A 294 105.62 4.36 4.27
C ILE A 294 106.80 5.29 3.98
N LYS A 295 106.54 6.56 3.65
CA LYS A 295 107.59 7.57 3.41
C LYS A 295 108.43 7.82 4.66
N ASP A 296 107.78 8.02 5.81
CA ASP A 296 108.47 8.23 7.10
C ASP A 296 109.33 7.00 7.45
N LYS A 297 108.85 5.78 7.18
CA LYS A 297 109.62 4.54 7.36
C LYS A 297 110.81 4.43 6.42
N GLN A 298 110.68 4.86 5.16
CA GLN A 298 111.79 4.93 4.21
C GLN A 298 112.86 5.92 4.67
N LEU A 299 112.46 7.14 5.05
CA LEU A 299 113.34 8.16 5.62
C LEU A 299 114.08 7.64 6.86
N PHE A 300 113.38 7.02 7.80
CA PHE A 300 114.02 6.45 8.99
C PHE A 300 115.04 5.36 8.66
N SER A 301 114.77 4.53 7.63
CA SER A 301 115.72 3.52 7.17
C SER A 301 116.96 4.14 6.52
N GLU A 302 116.80 5.24 5.78
CA GLU A 302 117.89 5.98 5.16
C GLU A 302 118.75 6.67 6.23
N ASP A 303 118.13 7.35 7.19
CA ASP A 303 118.81 7.96 8.34
C ASP A 303 119.57 6.89 9.15
N LYS A 304 118.97 5.72 9.35
CA LYS A 304 119.64 4.58 10.02
C LYS A 304 120.89 4.12 9.25
N MET A 305 120.80 3.94 7.93
CA MET A 305 121.93 3.54 7.10
C MET A 305 123.05 4.60 7.11
N ASN A 306 122.69 5.88 7.06
CA ASN A 306 123.64 6.98 7.18
C ASN A 306 124.36 7.00 8.54
N LEU A 307 123.63 6.73 9.63
CA LEU A 307 124.23 6.60 10.96
C LEU A 307 125.16 5.39 11.05
N GLU A 308 124.78 4.24 10.49
CA GLU A 308 125.63 3.05 10.44
C GLU A 308 126.92 3.32 9.65
N LEU A 309 126.85 4.05 8.53
CA LEU A 309 128.02 4.44 7.75
C LEU A 309 128.95 5.36 8.55
N LYS A 310 128.41 6.42 9.18
CA LYS A 310 129.20 7.32 10.03
C LYS A 310 129.83 6.60 11.22
N ASN A 311 129.11 5.64 11.81
CA ASN A 311 129.66 4.81 12.87
C ASN A 311 130.83 3.95 12.36
N ALA A 312 130.73 3.35 11.17
CA ALA A 312 131.83 2.60 10.56
C ALA A 312 133.05 3.49 10.27
N GLU A 313 132.83 4.73 9.80
CA GLU A 313 133.89 5.73 9.61
C GLU A 313 134.58 6.10 10.93
N LEU A 314 133.79 6.32 12.00
CA LEU A 314 134.31 6.57 13.34
C LEU A 314 135.14 5.39 13.86
N THR A 315 134.64 4.15 13.77
CA THR A 315 135.39 2.95 14.18
C THR A 315 136.73 2.87 13.45
N LYS A 316 136.75 3.13 12.13
CA LYS A 316 137.99 3.14 11.35
C LYS A 316 138.96 4.25 11.81
N SER A 317 138.44 5.41 12.21
CA SER A 317 139.25 6.49 12.76
C SER A 317 139.81 6.17 14.15
N GLU A 318 139.03 5.47 14.99
CA GLU A 318 139.48 4.96 16.29
C GLU A 318 140.57 3.88 16.13
N GLU A 319 140.37 2.93 15.21
CA GLU A 319 141.37 1.92 14.83
C GLU A 319 142.68 2.58 14.38
N LYS A 320 142.59 3.64 13.57
CA LYS A 320 143.77 4.41 13.14
C LYS A 320 144.47 5.11 14.31
N LEU A 321 143.72 5.78 15.19
CA LEU A 321 144.29 6.45 16.37
C LEU A 321 144.91 5.45 17.35
N THR A 322 144.33 4.26 17.50
CA THR A 322 144.89 3.20 18.33
C THR A 322 146.17 2.61 17.73
N GLN A 323 146.23 2.47 16.40
CA GLN A 323 147.46 2.11 15.68
C GLN A 323 148.56 3.16 15.90
N GLU A 324 148.26 4.45 15.69
CA GLU A 324 149.19 5.56 15.91
C GLU A 324 149.66 5.60 17.38
N LYS A 325 148.77 5.33 18.34
CA LYS A 325 149.11 5.22 19.77
C LYS A 325 150.06 4.04 20.05
N LEU A 326 149.92 2.91 19.36
CA LEU A 326 150.84 1.77 19.48
C LEU A 326 152.21 2.08 18.87
N GLU A 327 152.26 2.77 17.72
CA GLU A 327 153.51 3.25 17.12
C GLU A 327 154.26 4.22 18.04
N LEU A 328 153.56 5.19 18.63
CA LEU A 328 154.16 6.10 19.61
C LEU A 328 154.67 5.35 20.84
N LYS A 329 153.96 4.32 21.33
CA LYS A 329 154.46 3.47 22.42
C LYS A 329 155.74 2.71 22.04
N LEU A 330 155.84 2.23 20.81
CA LEU A 330 157.05 1.58 20.27
C LEU A 330 158.22 2.57 20.22
N GLN A 331 158.00 3.78 19.69
CA GLN A 331 159.01 4.84 19.66
C GLN A 331 159.48 5.24 21.06
N ILE A 332 158.56 5.36 22.04
CA ILE A 332 158.91 5.61 23.44
C ILE A 332 159.75 4.45 24.00
N ALA A 333 159.41 3.19 23.71
CA ALA A 333 160.19 2.04 24.16
C ALA A 333 161.62 2.02 23.55
N GLU A 334 161.77 2.44 22.30
CA GLU A 334 163.08 2.60 21.66
C GLU A 334 163.90 3.72 22.29
N LEU A 335 163.27 4.87 22.60
CA LEU A 335 163.90 5.97 23.33
C LEU A 335 164.31 5.55 24.74
N MET A 336 163.47 4.79 25.46
CA MET A 336 163.82 4.22 26.77
C MET A 336 165.05 3.31 26.66
N LYS A 337 165.13 2.45 25.62
CA LYS A 337 166.34 1.64 25.37
C LYS A 337 167.57 2.49 25.06
N ALA A 338 167.43 3.59 24.32
CA ALA A 338 168.51 4.51 24.03
C ALA A 338 168.96 5.27 25.29
N GLU A 339 168.03 5.67 26.15
CA GLU A 339 168.27 6.24 27.47
C GLU A 339 169.04 5.26 28.36
N GLU A 340 168.62 3.99 28.41
CA GLU A 340 169.32 2.93 29.15
C GLU A 340 170.76 2.73 28.65
N LYS A 341 170.97 2.73 27.32
CA LYS A 341 172.30 2.68 26.70
C LYS A 341 173.16 3.89 27.02
N LEU A 342 172.57 5.08 27.10
CA LEU A 342 173.24 6.30 27.53
C LEU A 342 173.61 6.24 29.01
N LYS A 343 172.73 5.72 29.88
CA LYS A 343 173.04 5.46 31.30
C LYS A 343 174.19 4.47 31.46
N GLU A 344 174.25 3.40 30.66
CA GLU A 344 175.39 2.48 30.67
C GLU A 344 176.69 3.13 30.17
N LYS A 345 176.63 3.96 29.12
CA LYS A 345 177.80 4.73 28.67
C LYS A 345 178.25 5.75 29.73
N ILE A 346 177.32 6.38 30.45
CA ILE A 346 177.63 7.29 31.56
C ILE A 346 178.30 6.51 32.71
N LYS A 347 177.82 5.30 33.04
CA LYS A 347 178.50 4.40 34.00
C LYS A 347 179.90 4.02 33.51
N GLY A 348 180.08 3.76 32.22
CA GLY A 348 181.39 3.50 31.61
C GLY A 348 182.33 4.72 31.69
N ILE A 349 181.82 5.93 31.51
CA ILE A 349 182.58 7.18 31.67
C ILE A 349 182.89 7.45 33.15
N GLN A 350 181.97 7.14 34.08
CA GLN A 350 182.19 7.23 35.53
C GLN A 350 183.27 6.25 36.01
N ALA A 351 183.32 5.03 35.45
CA ALA A 351 184.37 4.06 35.76
C ALA A 351 185.76 4.42 35.21
N ILE A 352 185.85 5.36 34.25
CA ILE A 352 187.12 5.92 33.71
C ILE A 352 187.60 7.12 34.56
N LEU A 353 186.70 7.78 35.29
CA LEU A 353 186.98 8.94 36.14
C LEU A 353 187.48 8.57 37.55
N GLU A 354 187.26 7.34 37.98
CA GLU A 354 187.78 6.78 39.25
C GLU A 354 189.03 5.94 38.96
N LYS A 355 190.12 6.68 38.71
CA LYS A 355 191.54 6.30 38.69
C LYS A 355 191.94 5.06 39.48
#